data_AF-A0A212JZS5-F1
#
_entry.id   AF-A0A212JZS5-F1
#
_cell.length_a   1.000
_cell.length_b   1.000
_cell.length_c   1.000
_cell.angle_alpha   90.00
_cell.angle_beta   90.00
_cell.angle_gamma   90.00
#
_symmetry.space_group_name_H-M   'P 1'
#
loop_
_entity.id
_entity.type
_entity.pdbx_description
1 polymer ?
#
loop_
_entity_poly.entity_id
_entity_poly.type
_entity_poly.pdbx_seq_one_letter_code
_entity_poly.pdbx_strand_id
1 'polypeptide(L)'
;MKTEDAFAEAVSRFGVLLKSKLSTPAISGQPEDQIRAPLEAFIQDMAGLSGLPSGSIVAVGETSLSDMKLRPDYAIARQNALVGFIEVKAPGKGADPRRFTDKHDKEQWDKLKSLPNLLYTDGNAFSLWRNGELEAPIIVLGGDVEKAGADLSAPITLLGLFSSFFDWEPIPPRNAVQLADISAHLCRLLREEAIEQLNAGSAALTSLAEDWRRLLFPEATNEQFADGYAQAVTFGLLVARAHEICLSDGLDGVAKQLAKTNTLIGLALRLLVDDAENQETLKTSLQTLIRVLDAVSWEKISKGDPGAWLYFYEHFLSAYDNELRKKTGSYYTPPEVVTTMVRLVDDLLRDGGRYALAGGLASPDVTVADPAVGTGTFLLGILHRIAETTEADQGPGAVGAVVRAALDRVIGFELQFGPFAVAQLRLLAEVVDLTKADAETLPSLRLYVADTLDNPDEDHEWIPKMFAPLAESRKKANQIKRSEPITVVIGNPPYKEKAKGRGGWVEQGTKTVDAPFKAWMPPKEWGVGAHAKHLYNLYVYFWRWAAWKVFGGAPVLPGAPGGGGTQGDRLLHHRCWFSQRPRFREDARRPAPRHR
;
A
#
# COMPACT_ATOMS: atom_id res chain seq x y z
N MET A 1 23.22 39.53 26.61
CA MET A 1 24.14 38.39 26.72
C MET A 1 24.51 37.98 25.31
N LYS A 2 25.79 37.74 24.98
CA LYS A 2 26.14 37.23 23.64
C LYS A 2 25.60 35.80 23.53
N THR A 3 25.14 35.39 22.34
CA THR A 3 24.57 34.05 22.12
C THR A 3 25.49 32.93 22.58
N GLU A 4 26.81 33.11 22.47
CA GLU A 4 27.82 32.17 22.96
C GLU A 4 27.82 32.01 24.48
N ASP A 5 27.67 33.10 25.24
CA ASP A 5 27.63 33.04 26.71
C ASP A 5 26.38 32.29 27.19
N ALA A 6 25.24 32.56 26.56
CA ALA A 6 23.97 31.90 26.87
C ALA A 6 23.97 30.42 26.47
N PHE A 7 24.64 30.08 25.37
CA PHE A 7 24.86 28.69 24.97
C PHE A 7 25.74 27.94 25.97
N ALA A 8 26.85 28.54 26.41
CA ALA A 8 27.72 27.95 27.42
C ALA A 8 26.98 27.71 28.75
N GLU A 9 26.13 28.66 29.17
CA GLU A 9 25.30 28.53 30.37
C GLU A 9 24.28 27.38 30.24
N ALA A 10 23.64 27.23 29.08
CA ALA A 10 22.71 26.12 28.81
C ALA A 10 23.40 24.75 28.87
N VAL A 11 24.60 24.62 28.28
CA VAL A 11 25.39 23.38 28.31
C VAL A 11 25.86 23.06 29.73
N SER A 12 26.32 24.07 30.48
CA SER A 12 26.72 23.92 31.88
C SER A 12 25.54 23.44 32.73
N ARG A 13 24.36 24.04 32.57
CA ARG A 13 23.13 23.61 33.27
C ARG A 13 22.76 22.17 32.91
N PHE A 14 22.82 21.79 31.63
CA PHE A 14 22.56 20.42 31.19
C PHE A 14 23.50 19.42 31.89
N GLY A 15 24.79 19.72 31.96
CA GLY A 15 25.77 18.91 32.67
C GLY A 15 25.52 18.81 34.18
N VAL A 16 25.14 19.90 34.85
CA VAL A 16 24.76 19.89 36.28
C VAL A 16 23.56 18.98 36.53
N LEU A 17 22.51 19.11 35.72
CA LEU A 17 21.30 18.30 35.84
C LEU A 17 21.60 16.82 35.62
N LEU A 18 22.37 16.48 34.57
CA LEU A 18 22.77 15.11 34.28
C LEU A 18 23.61 14.50 35.39
N LYS A 19 24.65 15.19 35.86
CA LYS A 19 25.50 14.72 36.96
C LYS A 19 24.67 14.45 38.20
N SER A 20 23.74 15.34 38.56
CA SER A 20 22.90 15.15 39.75
C SER A 20 22.07 13.86 39.70
N LYS A 21 21.53 13.53 38.51
CA LYS A 21 20.73 12.31 38.31
C LYS A 21 21.57 11.04 38.17
N LEU A 22 22.67 11.10 37.42
CA LEU A 22 23.53 9.94 37.14
C LEU A 22 24.44 9.56 38.31
N SER A 23 24.81 10.52 39.18
CA SER A 23 25.72 10.28 40.31
C SER A 23 25.03 9.79 41.60
N THR A 24 23.70 9.75 41.64
CA THR A 24 22.95 9.39 42.85
C THR A 24 22.84 7.86 43.01
N PRO A 25 23.53 7.22 43.99
CA PRO A 25 23.59 5.76 44.10
C PRO A 25 22.27 5.10 44.55
N ALA A 26 21.29 5.90 44.97
CA ALA A 26 20.04 5.45 45.60
C ALA A 26 18.88 5.23 44.60
N ILE A 27 19.04 5.57 43.32
CA ILE A 27 17.97 5.51 42.32
C ILE A 27 18.30 4.43 41.29
N SER A 28 17.56 3.33 41.31
CA SER A 28 17.72 2.17 40.42
C SER A 28 16.86 2.26 39.15
N GLY A 29 17.04 3.32 38.34
CA GLY A 29 16.42 3.45 37.02
C GLY A 29 17.37 3.04 35.89
N GLN A 30 16.86 2.85 34.67
CA GLN A 30 17.74 2.67 33.51
C GLN A 30 18.58 3.95 33.31
N PRO A 31 19.88 3.87 32.96
CA PRO A 31 20.72 5.06 32.75
C PRO A 31 20.16 6.05 31.72
N GLU A 32 19.44 5.54 30.71
CA GLU A 32 18.75 6.32 29.67
C GLU A 32 17.63 7.21 30.24
N ASP A 33 16.84 6.68 31.17
CA ASP A 33 15.75 7.42 31.82
C ASP A 33 16.25 8.64 32.59
N GLN A 34 17.50 8.60 33.07
CA GLN A 34 18.09 9.72 33.81
C GLN A 34 18.44 10.91 32.90
N ILE A 35 18.65 10.67 31.60
CA ILE A 35 18.94 11.71 30.61
C ILE A 35 17.67 12.47 30.20
N ARG A 36 16.52 11.79 30.22
CA ARG A 36 15.24 12.29 29.68
C ARG A 36 14.87 13.71 30.14
N ALA A 37 14.68 13.93 31.45
CA ALA A 37 14.26 15.26 31.93
C ALA A 37 15.34 16.37 31.76
N PRO A 38 16.64 16.13 32.02
CA PRO A 38 17.68 17.08 31.67
C PRO A 38 17.67 17.45 30.18
N LEU A 39 17.43 16.47 29.30
CA LEU A 39 17.38 16.67 27.85
C LEU A 39 16.17 17.51 27.43
N GLU A 40 14.99 17.32 28.03
CA GLU A 40 13.82 18.17 27.78
C GLU A 40 14.12 19.65 28.07
N ALA A 41 14.75 19.93 29.21
CA ALA A 41 15.16 21.30 29.56
C ALA A 41 16.18 21.84 28.55
N PHE A 42 17.15 21.02 28.15
CA PHE A 42 18.16 21.40 27.17
C PHE A 42 17.57 21.68 25.77
N ILE A 43 16.56 20.91 25.34
CA ILE A 43 15.83 21.14 24.08
C ILE A 43 15.15 22.51 24.11
N GLN A 44 14.52 22.89 25.24
CA GLN A 44 13.89 24.21 25.38
C GLN A 44 14.92 25.34 25.31
N ASP A 45 16.10 25.15 25.90
CA ASP A 45 17.19 26.12 25.82
C ASP A 45 17.70 26.29 24.40
N MET A 46 17.93 25.18 23.70
CA MET A 46 18.38 25.21 22.30
C MET A 46 17.33 25.87 21.40
N ALA A 47 16.04 25.64 21.65
CA ALA A 47 14.96 26.29 20.92
C ALA A 47 14.99 27.81 21.12
N GLY A 48 15.09 28.28 22.37
CA GLY A 48 15.20 29.70 22.68
C GLY A 48 16.44 30.36 22.06
N LEU A 49 17.58 29.68 22.12
CA LEU A 49 18.83 30.14 21.51
C LEU A 49 18.80 30.14 19.97
N SER A 50 17.96 29.30 19.37
CA SER A 50 17.69 29.28 17.93
C SER A 50 16.71 30.37 17.50
N GLY A 51 16.27 31.25 18.42
CA GLY A 51 15.34 32.33 18.13
C GLY A 51 13.88 31.91 18.05
N LEU A 52 13.53 30.70 18.53
CA LEU A 52 12.16 30.22 18.56
C LEU A 52 11.42 30.77 19.79
N PRO A 53 10.13 31.12 19.68
CA PRO A 53 9.34 31.57 20.84
C PRO A 53 9.31 30.52 21.95
N SER A 54 9.30 30.95 23.20
CA SER A 54 9.18 30.04 24.35
C SER A 54 7.91 29.18 24.23
N GLY A 55 8.04 27.87 24.44
CA GLY A 55 6.94 26.91 24.32
C GLY A 55 6.52 26.58 22.89
N SER A 56 7.22 27.10 21.87
CA SER A 56 6.94 26.74 20.48
C SER A 56 7.41 25.33 20.11
N ILE A 57 8.43 24.82 20.81
CA ILE A 57 8.90 23.44 20.72
C ILE A 57 8.31 22.65 21.88
N VAL A 58 7.70 21.51 21.57
CA VAL A 58 7.15 20.57 22.55
C VAL A 58 7.83 19.23 22.33
N ALA A 59 8.48 18.72 23.38
CA ALA A 59 8.96 17.35 23.44
C ALA A 59 7.88 16.49 24.08
N VAL A 60 7.35 15.52 23.35
CA VAL A 60 6.40 14.53 23.85
C VAL A 60 7.18 13.25 24.08
N GLY A 61 7.43 12.93 25.35
CA GLY A 61 8.10 11.70 25.75
C GLY A 61 7.16 10.51 25.69
N GLU A 62 7.64 9.40 25.14
CA GLU A 62 6.93 8.12 25.19
C GLU A 62 7.18 7.46 26.56
N THR A 63 6.11 7.06 27.25
CA THR A 63 6.23 6.36 28.54
C THR A 63 7.00 5.05 28.35
N SER A 64 8.07 4.83 29.12
CA SER A 64 8.90 3.60 29.09
C SER A 64 8.18 2.32 29.54
N LEU A 65 6.85 2.39 29.74
CA LEU A 65 6.01 1.30 30.22
C LEU A 65 5.57 0.31 29.12
N SER A 66 5.94 0.54 27.86
CA SER A 66 5.66 -0.40 26.78
C SER A 66 6.96 -0.99 26.23
N ASP A 67 7.04 -2.32 26.18
CA ASP A 67 8.08 -3.14 25.52
C ASP A 67 8.19 -2.90 23.98
N MET A 68 7.73 -1.74 23.49
CA MET A 68 7.62 -1.39 22.08
C MET A 68 8.94 -0.85 21.55
N LYS A 69 9.53 -1.60 20.62
CA LYS A 69 10.85 -1.42 20.03
C LYS A 69 10.90 -0.41 18.88
N LEU A 70 9.76 0.13 18.43
CA LEU A 70 9.67 1.02 17.26
C LEU A 70 9.46 2.50 17.56
N ARG A 71 9.14 2.88 18.79
CA ARG A 71 8.89 4.28 19.14
C ARG A 71 10.16 4.96 19.62
N PRO A 72 10.58 6.07 19.01
CA PRO A 72 11.64 6.91 19.56
C PRO A 72 11.27 7.44 20.95
N ASP A 73 12.27 7.73 21.78
CA ASP A 73 12.04 8.28 23.13
C ASP A 73 11.23 9.58 23.12
N TYR A 74 11.45 10.44 22.13
CA TYR A 74 10.71 11.69 21.97
C TYR A 74 10.22 11.91 20.55
N ALA A 75 8.97 12.36 20.44
CA ALA A 75 8.48 13.10 19.30
C ALA A 75 8.60 14.61 19.58
N ILE A 76 9.19 15.36 18.64
CA ILE A 76 9.38 16.81 18.74
C ILE A 76 8.42 17.50 17.80
N ALA A 77 7.59 18.39 18.36
CA ALA A 77 6.65 19.20 17.60
C ALA A 77 6.98 20.68 17.71
N ARG A 78 6.82 21.42 16.61
CA ARG A 78 6.88 22.88 16.53
C ARG A 78 5.51 23.42 16.15
N GLN A 79 4.88 24.21 17.02
CA GLN A 79 3.53 24.76 16.77
C GLN A 79 2.52 23.69 16.31
N ASN A 80 2.50 22.54 17.00
CA ASN A 80 1.70 21.34 16.69
C ASN A 80 2.08 20.58 15.40
N ALA A 81 3.06 21.03 14.63
CA ALA A 81 3.60 20.26 13.51
C ALA A 81 4.76 19.36 13.97
N LEU A 82 4.71 18.07 13.64
CA LEU A 82 5.81 17.14 13.89
C LEU A 82 7.07 17.59 13.11
N VAL A 83 8.17 17.74 13.82
CA VAL A 83 9.48 18.15 13.29
C VAL A 83 10.44 16.99 13.17
N GLY A 84 10.40 16.05 14.11
CA GLY A 84 11.34 14.94 14.12
C GLY A 84 11.32 14.21 15.45
N PHE A 85 12.27 13.30 15.58
CA PHE A 85 12.36 12.41 16.73
C PHE A 85 13.71 12.49 17.39
N ILE A 86 13.75 12.20 18.70
CA ILE A 86 15.00 12.06 19.44
C ILE A 86 15.04 10.67 20.07
N GLU A 87 16.14 9.97 19.85
CA GLU A 87 16.45 8.68 20.45
C GLU A 87 17.62 8.84 21.43
N VAL A 88 17.45 8.33 22.64
CA VAL A 88 18.35 8.48 23.77
C VAL A 88 19.01 7.14 24.08
N LYS A 89 20.32 7.17 24.32
CA LYS A 89 21.12 6.00 24.69
C LYS A 89 21.83 6.19 26.00
N ALA A 90 22.20 5.07 26.62
CA ALA A 90 22.93 5.10 27.88
C ALA A 90 24.27 5.83 27.71
N PRO A 91 24.72 6.65 28.68
CA PRO A 91 25.99 7.35 28.58
C PRO A 91 27.14 6.43 28.20
N GLY A 92 27.92 6.81 27.18
CA GLY A 92 29.07 6.05 26.70
C GLY A 92 28.76 5.06 25.58
N LYS A 93 27.48 4.82 25.25
CA LYS A 93 27.08 4.11 24.01
C LYS A 93 27.41 4.91 22.75
N GLY A 94 27.44 6.24 22.88
CA GLY A 94 27.66 7.17 21.78
C GLY A 94 26.42 7.44 20.94
N ALA A 95 26.55 8.40 20.04
CA ALA A 95 25.50 8.83 19.11
C ALA A 95 25.73 8.38 17.66
N ASP A 96 26.56 7.35 17.41
CA ASP A 96 26.74 6.80 16.06
C ASP A 96 26.05 5.43 15.94
N PRO A 97 24.79 5.36 15.49
CA PRO A 97 24.08 4.10 15.36
C PRO A 97 24.74 3.07 14.43
N ARG A 98 25.63 3.47 13.52
CA ARG A 98 26.40 2.55 12.68
C ARG A 98 27.44 1.75 13.46
N ARG A 99 27.79 2.20 14.67
CA ARG A 99 28.81 1.58 15.54
C ARG A 99 28.20 0.76 16.67
N PHE A 100 26.88 0.73 16.80
CA PHE A 100 26.23 -0.13 17.78
C PHE A 100 26.58 -1.59 17.52
N THR A 101 26.88 -2.33 18.59
CA THR A 101 27.33 -3.73 18.50
C THR A 101 26.28 -4.71 18.98
N ASP A 102 25.49 -4.32 19.98
CA ASP A 102 24.41 -5.12 20.50
C ASP A 102 23.27 -5.27 19.50
N LYS A 103 22.60 -6.42 19.59
CA LYS A 103 21.56 -6.80 18.63
C LYS A 103 20.34 -5.89 18.72
N HIS A 104 20.00 -5.44 19.94
CA HIS A 104 18.82 -4.63 20.18
C HIS A 104 18.94 -3.25 19.52
N ASP A 105 20.02 -2.51 19.79
CA ASP A 105 20.24 -1.17 19.23
C ASP A 105 20.42 -1.21 17.70
N LYS A 106 20.99 -2.29 17.15
CA LYS A 106 21.04 -2.51 15.69
C LYS A 106 19.65 -2.69 15.08
N GLU A 107 18.84 -3.56 15.66
CA GLU A 107 17.47 -3.79 15.19
C GLU A 107 16.64 -2.51 15.28
N GLN A 108 16.83 -1.72 16.34
CA GLN A 108 16.18 -0.43 16.51
C GLN A 108 16.66 0.59 15.46
N TRP A 109 17.96 0.71 15.21
CA TRP A 109 18.49 1.55 14.14
C TRP A 109 17.94 1.17 12.76
N ASP A 110 17.89 -0.14 12.46
CA ASP A 110 17.37 -0.63 11.18
C ASP A 110 15.92 -0.22 10.94
N LYS A 111 15.15 -0.03 12.01
CA LYS A 111 13.78 0.47 11.98
C LYS A 111 13.72 2.00 11.89
N LEU A 112 14.41 2.69 12.79
CA LEU A 112 14.32 4.15 12.95
C LEU A 112 15.04 4.94 11.85
N LYS A 113 16.02 4.35 11.15
CA LYS A 113 16.74 5.02 10.05
C LYS A 113 15.83 5.50 8.90
N SER A 114 14.61 4.98 8.81
CA SER A 114 13.60 5.41 7.83
C SER A 114 12.95 6.76 8.19
N LEU A 115 13.16 7.25 9.41
CA LEU A 115 12.60 8.54 9.85
C LEU A 115 13.25 9.71 9.10
N PRO A 116 12.46 10.73 8.73
CA PRO A 116 12.95 11.80 7.88
C PRO A 116 13.82 12.82 8.62
N ASN A 117 13.75 12.86 9.96
CA ASN A 117 14.52 13.76 10.81
C ASN A 117 14.64 13.14 12.22
N LEU A 118 15.81 12.56 12.52
CA LEU A 118 16.07 11.79 13.73
C LEU A 118 17.39 12.22 14.37
N LEU A 119 17.33 12.58 15.64
CA LEU A 119 18.50 12.99 16.42
C LEU A 119 18.83 11.92 17.45
N TYR A 120 20.09 11.47 17.49
CA TYR A 120 20.57 10.52 18.49
C TYR A 120 21.42 11.23 19.53
N THR A 121 21.29 10.81 20.79
CA THR A 121 22.17 11.27 21.85
C THR A 121 22.37 10.23 22.95
N ASP A 122 23.56 10.20 23.55
CA ASP A 122 23.83 9.50 24.82
C ASP A 122 24.14 10.48 25.97
N GLY A 123 23.81 11.76 25.78
CA GLY A 123 24.21 12.86 26.64
C GLY A 123 25.63 13.38 26.37
N ASN A 124 26.59 12.52 26.00
CA ASN A 124 27.97 12.92 25.70
C ASN A 124 28.17 13.31 24.23
N ALA A 125 27.34 12.80 23.33
CA ALA A 125 27.39 13.11 21.92
C ALA A 125 26.00 13.31 21.31
N PHE A 126 25.97 14.00 20.18
CA PHE A 126 24.77 14.28 19.39
C PHE A 126 25.04 14.04 17.90
N SER A 127 24.08 13.43 17.21
CA SER A 127 24.12 13.26 15.76
C SER A 127 22.74 13.46 15.16
N LEU A 128 22.70 13.99 13.93
CA LEU A 128 21.47 14.24 13.19
C LEU A 128 21.45 13.36 11.94
N TRP A 129 20.36 12.63 11.77
CA TRP A 129 20.13 11.68 10.69
C TRP A 129 18.85 12.04 9.93
N ARG A 130 18.91 11.95 8.60
CA ARG A 130 17.72 12.09 7.74
C ARG A 130 17.71 10.97 6.73
N ASN A 131 16.64 10.19 6.71
CA ASN A 131 16.49 9.03 5.81
C ASN A 131 17.69 8.06 5.86
N GLY A 132 18.29 7.92 7.05
CA GLY A 132 19.40 6.99 7.30
C GLY A 132 20.79 7.55 6.97
N GLU A 133 20.86 8.78 6.45
CA GLU A 133 22.11 9.48 6.16
C GLU A 133 22.49 10.44 7.29
N LEU A 134 23.79 10.55 7.57
CA LEU A 134 24.32 11.45 8.59
C LEU A 134 24.46 12.85 7.98
N GLU A 135 23.74 13.84 8.53
CA GLU A 135 23.66 15.19 7.96
C GLU A 135 24.91 16.04 8.27
N ALA A 136 25.54 15.80 9.42
CA ALA A 136 26.67 16.59 9.90
C ALA A 136 27.62 15.72 10.74
N PRO A 137 28.90 16.13 10.92
CA PRO A 137 29.82 15.45 11.84
C PRO A 137 29.20 15.30 13.24
N ILE A 138 29.39 14.13 13.84
CA ILE A 138 28.92 13.85 15.20
C ILE A 138 29.57 14.81 16.17
N ILE A 139 28.76 15.47 16.99
CA ILE A 139 29.21 16.45 17.96
C ILE A 139 29.44 15.74 19.28
N VAL A 140 30.68 15.77 19.76
CA VAL A 140 31.07 15.22 21.06
C VAL A 140 31.27 16.37 22.04
N LEU A 141 30.69 16.27 23.22
CA LEU A 141 30.83 17.26 24.28
C LEU A 141 32.22 17.16 24.93
N GLY A 142 32.71 18.30 25.41
CA GLY A 142 33.93 18.39 26.20
C GLY A 142 33.62 18.08 27.66
N GLY A 143 33.94 16.87 28.09
CA GLY A 143 33.65 16.36 29.43
C GLY A 143 32.84 15.05 29.37
N ASP A 144 32.64 14.44 30.53
CA ASP A 144 31.80 13.24 30.71
C ASP A 144 30.58 13.66 31.52
N VAL A 145 29.37 13.42 31.02
CA VAL A 145 28.10 13.82 31.65
C VAL A 145 27.92 13.27 33.07
N GLU A 146 28.58 12.16 33.41
CA GLU A 146 28.53 11.58 34.76
C GLU A 146 29.40 12.36 35.75
N LYS A 147 30.39 13.13 35.27
CA LYS A 147 31.47 13.71 36.10
C LYS A 147 31.60 15.22 36.00
N ALA A 148 31.45 15.78 34.80
CA ALA A 148 31.78 17.16 34.47
C ALA A 148 30.89 18.17 35.22
N GLY A 149 29.58 17.92 35.30
CA GLY A 149 28.66 18.87 35.92
C GLY A 149 28.70 20.22 35.21
N ALA A 150 29.00 21.29 35.95
CA ALA A 150 29.07 22.65 35.40
C ALA A 150 30.23 22.86 34.40
N ASP A 151 31.26 22.00 34.45
CA ASP A 151 32.43 22.07 33.55
C ASP A 151 32.15 21.43 32.18
N LEU A 152 30.95 20.90 31.95
CA LEU A 152 30.56 20.36 30.65
C LEU A 152 30.59 21.47 29.61
N SER A 153 31.24 21.21 28.48
CA SER A 153 31.38 22.17 27.39
C SER A 153 30.94 21.55 26.07
N ALA A 154 30.56 22.38 25.10
CA ALA A 154 30.16 21.93 23.78
C ALA A 154 30.66 22.93 22.72
N PRO A 155 30.97 22.47 21.50
CA PRO A 155 31.19 23.39 20.39
C PRO A 155 29.87 24.08 20.01
N ILE A 156 29.94 25.36 19.60
CA ILE A 156 28.76 26.14 19.17
C ILE A 156 28.02 25.51 17.98
N THR A 157 28.68 24.62 17.23
CA THR A 157 28.05 23.82 16.16
C THR A 157 26.90 22.95 16.67
N LEU A 158 26.83 22.65 17.98
CA LEU A 158 25.68 21.96 18.57
C LEU A 158 24.40 22.76 18.45
N LEU A 159 24.47 24.08 18.68
CA LEU A 159 23.34 24.97 18.47
C LEU A 159 22.90 24.96 17.00
N GLY A 160 23.86 24.94 16.06
CA GLY A 160 23.57 24.80 14.63
C GLY A 160 22.90 23.46 14.28
N LEU A 161 23.28 22.37 14.95
CA LEU A 161 22.64 21.07 14.78
C LEU A 161 21.18 21.09 15.26
N PHE A 162 20.91 21.67 16.43
CA PHE A 162 19.54 21.81 16.95
C PHE A 162 18.69 22.75 16.10
N SER A 163 19.23 23.89 15.65
CA SER A 163 18.52 24.78 14.72
C SER A 163 18.17 24.05 13.43
N SER A 164 19.11 23.32 12.81
CA SER A 164 18.83 22.49 11.63
C SER A 164 17.76 21.42 11.89
N PHE A 165 17.75 20.83 13.08
CA PHE A 165 16.73 19.86 13.48
C PHE A 165 15.35 20.53 13.63
N PHE A 166 15.26 21.69 14.30
CA PHE A 166 13.99 22.42 14.54
C PHE A 166 13.38 23.09 13.30
N ASP A 167 14.24 23.45 12.34
CA ASP A 167 13.84 24.07 11.07
C ASP A 167 13.60 23.05 9.96
N TRP A 168 13.59 21.74 10.28
CA TRP A 168 13.31 20.73 9.29
C TRP A 168 11.89 20.87 8.73
N GLU A 169 11.81 20.87 7.40
CA GLU A 169 10.57 20.73 6.64
C GLU A 169 10.68 19.58 5.64
N PRO A 170 9.58 18.87 5.36
CA PRO A 170 9.55 17.88 4.30
C PRO A 170 9.93 18.50 2.95
N ILE A 171 10.88 17.89 2.26
CA ILE A 171 11.27 18.30 0.91
C ILE A 171 10.31 17.62 -0.08
N PRO A 172 9.53 18.37 -0.88
CA PRO A 172 8.66 17.79 -1.89
C PRO A 172 9.44 16.89 -2.86
N PRO A 173 9.00 15.65 -3.11
CA PRO A 173 9.65 14.79 -4.07
C PRO A 173 9.55 15.35 -5.49
N ARG A 174 10.63 15.22 -6.25
CA ARG A 174 10.79 15.81 -7.59
C ARG A 174 10.28 14.90 -8.72
N ASN A 175 10.13 13.62 -8.46
CA ASN A 175 9.73 12.61 -9.43
C ASN A 175 9.14 11.36 -8.74
N ALA A 176 8.58 10.47 -9.54
CA ALA A 176 7.92 9.25 -9.09
C ALA A 176 8.86 8.31 -8.31
N VAL A 177 10.15 8.25 -8.67
CA VAL A 177 11.15 7.41 -8.00
C VAL A 177 11.39 7.90 -6.57
N GLN A 178 11.65 9.20 -6.41
CA GLN A 178 11.87 9.78 -5.09
C GLN A 178 10.62 9.67 -4.20
N LEU A 179 9.44 9.88 -4.77
CA LEU A 179 8.19 9.68 -4.04
C LEU A 179 8.03 8.22 -3.60
N ALA A 180 8.38 7.27 -4.47
CA ALA A 180 8.33 5.84 -4.19
C ALA A 180 9.25 5.43 -3.04
N ASP A 181 10.49 5.89 -3.04
CA ASP A 181 11.45 5.58 -1.97
C ASP A 181 10.97 6.12 -0.62
N ILE A 182 10.54 7.39 -0.58
CA ILE A 182 10.02 8.03 0.63
C ILE A 182 8.75 7.30 1.13
N SER A 183 7.79 7.05 0.23
CA SER A 183 6.54 6.38 0.58
C SER A 183 6.77 4.96 1.06
N ALA A 184 7.69 4.22 0.44
CA ALA A 184 8.02 2.85 0.83
C ALA A 184 8.64 2.80 2.24
N HIS A 185 9.55 3.73 2.56
CA HIS A 185 10.16 3.80 3.88
C HIS A 185 9.13 4.08 4.98
N LEU A 186 8.25 5.06 4.78
CA LEU A 186 7.23 5.43 5.76
C LEU A 186 6.11 4.38 5.86
N CYS A 187 5.73 3.78 4.74
CA CYS A 187 4.78 2.66 4.72
C CYS A 187 5.34 1.46 5.50
N ARG A 188 6.66 1.23 5.46
CA ARG A 188 7.29 0.14 6.24
C ARG A 188 7.23 0.45 7.72
N LEU A 189 7.56 1.68 8.11
CA LEU A 189 7.46 2.11 9.50
C LEU A 189 6.05 1.87 10.07
N LEU A 190 5.01 2.29 9.32
CA LEU A 190 3.62 2.07 9.71
C LEU A 190 3.27 0.58 9.82
N ARG A 191 3.74 -0.25 8.89
CA ARG A 191 3.54 -1.71 8.94
C ARG A 191 4.17 -2.32 10.18
N GLU A 192 5.44 -2.00 10.44
CA GLU A 192 6.17 -2.57 11.59
C GLU A 192 5.53 -2.14 12.91
N GLU A 193 5.10 -0.87 13.04
CA GLU A 193 4.37 -0.39 14.22
C GLU A 193 3.04 -1.14 14.40
N ALA A 194 2.26 -1.33 13.31
CA ALA A 194 1.03 -2.11 13.37
C ALA A 194 1.26 -3.58 13.81
N ILE A 195 2.32 -4.23 13.33
CA ILE A 195 2.70 -5.59 13.75
C ILE A 195 3.04 -5.62 15.25
N GLU A 196 3.84 -4.66 15.71
CA GLU A 196 4.23 -4.59 17.12
C GLU A 196 3.02 -4.42 18.04
N GLN A 197 2.09 -3.54 17.67
CA GLN A 197 0.88 -3.28 18.45
C GLN A 197 -0.08 -4.47 18.47
N LEU A 198 -0.19 -5.20 17.35
CA LEU A 198 -0.94 -6.46 17.31
C LEU A 198 -0.32 -7.51 18.22
N ASN A 199 1.00 -7.63 18.23
CA ASN A 199 1.72 -8.56 19.11
C ASN A 199 1.64 -8.16 20.58
N ALA A 200 1.54 -6.85 20.86
CA ALA A 200 1.30 -6.31 22.19
C ALA A 200 -0.16 -6.47 22.66
N GLY A 201 -1.07 -6.94 21.80
CA GLY A 201 -2.47 -7.18 22.14
C GLY A 201 -3.34 -5.91 22.17
N SER A 202 -3.00 -4.88 21.40
CA SER A 202 -3.85 -3.69 21.23
C SER A 202 -5.27 -4.11 20.83
N ALA A 203 -6.26 -3.79 21.66
CA ALA A 203 -7.64 -4.22 21.47
C ALA A 203 -8.23 -3.63 20.18
N ALA A 204 -8.00 -2.34 19.95
CA ALA A 204 -8.50 -1.62 18.77
C ALA A 204 -7.95 -2.20 17.46
N LEU A 205 -6.63 -2.44 17.37
CA LEU A 205 -6.03 -3.03 16.17
C LEU A 205 -6.38 -4.51 16.00
N THR A 206 -6.48 -5.26 17.10
CA THR A 206 -6.88 -6.68 17.05
C THR A 206 -8.31 -6.81 16.54
N SER A 207 -9.25 -6.00 17.04
CA SER A 207 -10.63 -5.97 16.55
C SER A 207 -10.69 -5.60 15.07
N LEU A 208 -9.92 -4.57 14.66
CA LEU A 208 -9.85 -4.16 13.27
C LEU A 208 -9.31 -5.28 12.36
N ALA A 209 -8.29 -6.01 12.81
CA ALA A 209 -7.71 -7.14 12.10
C ALA A 209 -8.70 -8.31 11.97
N GLU A 210 -9.45 -8.62 13.02
CA GLU A 210 -10.50 -9.65 12.98
C GLU A 210 -11.61 -9.30 11.99
N ASP A 211 -12.09 -8.05 12.01
CA ASP A 211 -13.12 -7.62 11.09
C ASP A 211 -12.61 -7.62 9.65
N TRP A 212 -11.38 -7.16 9.41
CA TRP A 212 -10.75 -7.21 8.09
C TRP A 212 -10.62 -8.65 7.57
N ARG A 213 -10.23 -9.61 8.43
CA ARG A 213 -10.15 -11.03 8.07
C ARG A 213 -11.50 -11.58 7.68
N ARG A 214 -12.53 -11.37 8.51
CA ARG A 214 -13.90 -11.81 8.22
C ARG A 214 -14.38 -11.23 6.90
N LEU A 215 -14.15 -9.94 6.67
CA LEU A 215 -14.74 -9.23 5.54
C LEU A 215 -14.00 -9.42 4.24
N LEU A 216 -12.69 -9.61 4.24
CA LEU A 216 -11.91 -9.66 3.01
C LEU A 216 -11.05 -10.92 2.89
N PHE A 217 -10.31 -11.28 3.94
CA PHE A 217 -9.29 -12.33 3.86
C PHE A 217 -9.26 -13.19 5.14
N PRO A 218 -10.12 -14.22 5.25
CA PRO A 218 -10.27 -15.00 6.49
C PRO A 218 -8.97 -15.66 6.97
N GLU A 219 -8.11 -16.04 6.02
CA GLU A 219 -6.84 -16.73 6.26
C GLU A 219 -5.64 -15.77 6.43
N ALA A 220 -5.84 -14.45 6.47
CA ALA A 220 -4.73 -13.50 6.54
C ALA A 220 -4.03 -13.51 7.91
N THR A 221 -2.70 -13.64 7.93
CA THR A 221 -1.89 -13.51 9.16
C THR A 221 -1.86 -12.07 9.69
N ASN A 222 -1.31 -11.84 10.88
CA ASN A 222 -1.11 -10.48 11.42
C ASN A 222 -0.21 -9.65 10.50
N GLU A 223 0.83 -10.26 9.95
CA GLU A 223 1.76 -9.60 9.04
C GLU A 223 1.07 -9.22 7.73
N GLN A 224 0.24 -10.12 7.19
CA GLN A 224 -0.53 -9.84 5.97
C GLN A 224 -1.57 -8.73 6.18
N PHE A 225 -2.23 -8.71 7.34
CA PHE A 225 -3.13 -7.62 7.71
C PHE A 225 -2.38 -6.29 7.84
N ALA A 226 -1.28 -6.26 8.60
CA ALA A 226 -0.50 -5.04 8.82
C ALA A 226 0.08 -4.48 7.51
N ASP A 227 0.54 -5.35 6.61
CA ASP A 227 1.02 -4.95 5.27
C ASP A 227 -0.12 -4.33 4.44
N GLY A 228 -1.29 -4.98 4.40
CA GLY A 228 -2.48 -4.44 3.73
C GLY A 228 -2.96 -3.13 4.32
N TYR A 229 -2.97 -3.02 5.66
CA TYR A 229 -3.30 -1.80 6.41
C TYR A 229 -2.37 -0.64 6.02
N ALA A 230 -1.06 -0.86 6.11
CA ALA A 230 -0.07 0.19 5.86
C ALA A 230 -0.09 0.68 4.41
N GLN A 231 -0.22 -0.24 3.46
CA GLN A 231 -0.41 0.11 2.05
C GLN A 231 -1.72 0.89 1.86
N ALA A 232 -2.82 0.45 2.49
CA ALA A 232 -4.10 1.11 2.31
C ALA A 232 -4.10 2.56 2.82
N VAL A 233 -3.50 2.81 3.98
CA VAL A 233 -3.31 4.17 4.48
C VAL A 233 -2.40 4.97 3.55
N THR A 234 -1.24 4.44 3.17
CA THR A 234 -0.26 5.15 2.33
C THR A 234 -0.84 5.54 0.97
N PHE A 235 -1.43 4.59 0.24
CA PHE A 235 -2.04 4.85 -1.05
C PHE A 235 -3.29 5.74 -0.92
N GLY A 236 -4.07 5.60 0.16
CA GLY A 236 -5.19 6.50 0.43
C GLY A 236 -4.75 7.96 0.56
N LEU A 237 -3.66 8.23 1.29
CA LEU A 237 -3.11 9.58 1.42
C LEU A 237 -2.51 10.10 0.11
N LEU A 238 -1.83 9.26 -0.66
CA LEU A 238 -1.32 9.64 -1.98
C LEU A 238 -2.44 9.96 -2.97
N VAL A 239 -3.54 9.20 -2.94
CA VAL A 239 -4.75 9.45 -3.72
C VAL A 239 -5.38 10.79 -3.31
N ALA A 240 -5.44 11.08 -2.01
CA ALA A 240 -5.89 12.38 -1.52
C ALA A 240 -5.04 13.52 -2.08
N ARG A 241 -3.71 13.41 -2.04
CA ARG A 241 -2.81 14.40 -2.64
C ARG A 241 -2.96 14.53 -4.14
N ALA A 242 -3.28 13.46 -4.85
CA ALA A 242 -3.57 13.51 -6.28
C ALA A 242 -4.87 14.23 -6.61
N HIS A 243 -5.80 14.32 -5.66
CA HIS A 243 -7.01 15.15 -5.73
C HIS A 243 -6.83 16.51 -5.03
N GLU A 244 -5.58 16.91 -4.78
CA GLU A 244 -5.23 18.18 -4.13
C GLU A 244 -5.78 18.36 -2.70
N ILE A 245 -6.22 17.29 -2.06
CA ILE A 245 -6.74 17.30 -0.68
C ILE A 245 -5.58 17.51 0.28
N CYS A 246 -5.67 18.52 1.15
CA CYS A 246 -4.68 18.79 2.19
C CYS A 246 -4.78 17.72 3.30
N LEU A 247 -3.63 17.17 3.71
CA LEU A 247 -3.59 16.12 4.73
C LEU A 247 -3.41 16.70 6.14
N SER A 248 -2.95 17.95 6.26
CA SER A 248 -2.75 18.59 7.57
C SER A 248 -4.05 18.85 8.33
N ASP A 249 -5.20 18.82 7.65
CA ASP A 249 -6.54 18.96 8.25
C ASP A 249 -6.97 17.72 9.06
N GLY A 250 -6.13 16.67 9.09
CA GLY A 250 -6.37 15.43 9.81
C GLY A 250 -7.06 14.36 8.96
N LEU A 251 -6.85 13.11 9.35
CA LEU A 251 -7.29 11.93 8.59
C LEU A 251 -8.82 11.87 8.40
N ASP A 252 -9.59 12.32 9.38
CA ASP A 252 -11.05 12.46 9.28
C ASP A 252 -11.49 13.37 8.13
N GLY A 253 -10.81 14.52 7.98
CA GLY A 253 -11.08 15.49 6.93
C GLY A 253 -10.76 14.90 5.56
N VAL A 254 -9.59 14.27 5.45
CA VAL A 254 -9.14 13.57 4.24
C VAL A 254 -10.11 12.46 3.83
N ALA A 255 -10.50 11.60 4.79
CA ALA A 255 -11.42 10.51 4.56
C ALA A 255 -12.80 10.99 4.10
N LYS A 256 -13.34 12.06 4.70
CA LYS A 256 -14.63 12.66 4.30
C LYS A 256 -14.58 13.27 2.90
N GLN A 257 -13.45 13.88 2.52
CA GLN A 257 -13.28 14.44 1.18
C GLN A 257 -13.13 13.33 0.13
N LEU A 258 -12.30 12.32 0.41
CA LEU A 258 -12.15 11.15 -0.47
C LEU A 258 -13.43 10.32 -0.62
N ALA A 259 -14.26 10.23 0.42
CA ALA A 259 -15.54 9.53 0.32
C ALA A 259 -16.47 10.16 -0.73
N LYS A 260 -16.28 11.44 -1.10
CA LYS A 260 -17.02 12.10 -2.17
C LYS A 260 -16.54 11.69 -3.57
N THR A 261 -15.33 11.15 -3.70
CA THR A 261 -14.75 10.78 -5.01
C THR A 261 -15.21 9.40 -5.49
N ASN A 262 -16.18 8.76 -4.81
CA ASN A 262 -16.71 7.42 -5.11
C ASN A 262 -15.65 6.30 -5.16
N THR A 263 -14.51 6.50 -4.48
CA THR A 263 -13.43 5.50 -4.44
C THR A 263 -13.59 4.57 -3.24
N LEU A 264 -13.44 3.26 -3.47
CA LEU A 264 -13.32 2.27 -2.38
C LEU A 264 -12.09 2.57 -1.50
N ILE A 265 -11.08 3.26 -2.05
CA ILE A 265 -9.89 3.72 -1.34
C ILE A 265 -10.26 4.71 -0.23
N GLY A 266 -11.09 5.72 -0.52
CA GLY A 266 -11.54 6.69 0.48
C GLY A 266 -12.32 6.04 1.62
N LEU A 267 -13.12 5.02 1.30
CA LEU A 267 -13.89 4.25 2.27
C LEU A 267 -12.98 3.36 3.13
N ALA A 268 -11.98 2.70 2.53
CA ALA A 268 -10.99 1.92 3.25
C ALA A 268 -10.14 2.82 4.16
N LEU A 269 -9.64 3.96 3.65
CA LEU A 269 -8.89 4.91 4.48
C LEU A 269 -9.74 5.36 5.67
N ARG A 270 -11.00 5.73 5.45
CA ARG A 270 -11.93 6.09 6.53
C ARG A 270 -12.02 5.00 7.60
N LEU A 271 -12.20 3.75 7.20
CA LEU A 271 -12.29 2.62 8.13
C LEU A 271 -11.03 2.41 8.98
N LEU A 272 -9.86 2.67 8.39
CA LEU A 272 -8.57 2.47 9.02
C LEU A 272 -8.20 3.62 9.97
N VAL A 273 -8.91 4.75 9.87
CA VAL A 273 -8.63 5.98 10.62
C VAL A 273 -9.79 6.44 11.50
N ASP A 274 -11.03 5.97 11.32
CA ASP A 274 -12.20 6.41 12.12
C ASP A 274 -12.08 6.03 13.62
N ASP A 275 -11.16 5.13 13.98
CA ASP A 275 -10.92 4.73 15.37
C ASP A 275 -9.81 5.58 16.00
N ALA A 276 -10.19 6.42 16.97
CA ALA A 276 -9.28 7.33 17.67
C ALA A 276 -8.22 6.60 18.51
N GLU A 277 -8.52 5.41 19.02
CA GLU A 277 -7.56 4.61 19.78
C GLU A 277 -6.49 4.04 18.84
N ASN A 278 -6.87 3.59 17.64
CA ASN A 278 -5.93 3.18 16.58
C ASN A 278 -5.05 4.35 16.12
N GLN A 279 -5.64 5.54 15.91
CA GLN A 279 -4.86 6.73 15.55
C GLN A 279 -3.85 7.11 16.63
N GLU A 280 -4.22 7.04 17.92
CA GLU A 280 -3.29 7.31 19.01
C GLU A 280 -2.22 6.20 19.14
N THR A 281 -2.62 4.95 18.90
CA THR A 281 -1.75 3.77 18.92
C THR A 281 -0.71 3.79 17.78
N LEU A 282 -1.01 4.40 16.65
CA LEU A 282 -0.12 4.50 15.48
C LEU A 282 0.29 5.94 15.17
N LYS A 283 0.13 6.85 16.15
CA LYS A 283 0.26 8.29 15.97
C LYS A 283 1.58 8.71 15.34
N THR A 284 2.67 8.13 15.81
CA THR A 284 4.04 8.46 15.40
C THR A 284 4.26 8.20 13.91
N SER A 285 3.99 6.99 13.44
CA SER A 285 4.12 6.66 12.02
C SER A 285 3.08 7.39 11.15
N LEU A 286 1.83 7.51 11.61
CA LEU A 286 0.76 8.21 10.88
C LEU A 286 1.06 9.70 10.71
N GLN A 287 1.45 10.41 11.77
CA GLN A 287 1.77 11.84 11.69
C GLN A 287 3.01 12.10 10.81
N THR A 288 4.02 11.23 10.89
CA THR A 288 5.19 11.32 10.02
C THR A 288 4.78 11.14 8.56
N LEU A 289 3.96 10.12 8.27
CA LEU A 289 3.45 9.83 6.93
C LEU A 289 2.62 11.00 6.40
N ILE A 290 1.67 11.52 7.17
CA ILE A 290 0.85 12.69 6.82
C ILE A 290 1.74 13.88 6.52
N ARG A 291 2.66 14.23 7.42
CA ARG A 291 3.50 15.43 7.29
C ARG A 291 4.35 15.39 6.02
N VAL A 292 4.96 14.23 5.73
CA VAL A 292 5.80 14.07 4.54
C VAL A 292 4.98 14.02 3.26
N LEU A 293 3.85 13.28 3.25
CA LEU A 293 3.01 13.16 2.07
C LEU A 293 2.24 14.46 1.77
N ASP A 294 1.95 15.31 2.75
CA ASP A 294 1.28 16.59 2.53
C ASP A 294 2.06 17.52 1.60
N ALA A 295 3.39 17.47 1.66
CA ALA A 295 4.29 18.22 0.78
C ALA A 295 4.30 17.72 -0.68
N VAL A 296 3.67 16.58 -0.97
CA VAL A 296 3.63 15.98 -2.31
C VAL A 296 2.69 16.78 -3.20
N SER A 297 3.14 17.06 -4.43
CA SER A 297 2.31 17.59 -5.51
C SER A 297 2.31 16.58 -6.66
N TRP A 298 1.19 15.87 -6.80
CA TRP A 298 1.07 14.84 -7.84
C TRP A 298 1.15 15.42 -9.25
N GLU A 299 0.59 16.61 -9.48
CA GLU A 299 0.69 17.33 -10.76
C GLU A 299 2.15 17.50 -11.21
N LYS A 300 3.02 17.98 -10.31
CA LYS A 300 4.45 18.17 -10.60
C LYS A 300 5.20 16.86 -10.83
N ILE A 301 4.78 15.79 -10.16
CA ILE A 301 5.41 14.47 -10.25
C ILE A 301 5.01 13.75 -11.54
N SER A 302 3.71 13.74 -11.84
CA SER A 302 3.15 13.09 -13.02
C SER A 302 3.43 13.88 -14.30
N LYS A 303 3.48 15.22 -14.24
CA LYS A 303 3.63 16.09 -15.41
C LYS A 303 2.59 15.78 -16.51
N GLY A 304 1.41 15.33 -16.11
CA GLY A 304 0.34 14.91 -17.02
C GLY A 304 0.52 13.53 -17.66
N ASP A 305 1.56 12.75 -17.29
CA ASP A 305 1.73 11.37 -17.74
C ASP A 305 0.83 10.41 -16.94
N PRO A 306 -0.18 9.77 -17.58
CA PRO A 306 -1.02 8.76 -16.91
C PRO A 306 -0.21 7.53 -16.46
N GLY A 307 0.94 7.26 -17.09
CA GLY A 307 1.88 6.20 -16.73
C GLY A 307 2.64 6.45 -15.44
N ALA A 308 2.65 7.67 -14.90
CA ALA A 308 3.42 8.02 -13.71
C ALA A 308 3.07 7.17 -12.48
N TRP A 309 1.80 6.80 -12.32
CA TRP A 309 1.34 5.90 -11.24
C TRP A 309 1.94 4.51 -11.34
N LEU A 310 2.09 3.99 -12.56
CA LEU A 310 2.70 2.69 -12.79
C LEU A 310 4.17 2.72 -12.42
N TYR A 311 4.93 3.71 -12.93
CA TYR A 311 6.35 3.86 -12.60
C TYR A 311 6.55 4.04 -11.09
N PHE A 312 5.77 4.92 -10.46
CA PHE A 312 5.77 5.09 -9.01
C PHE A 312 5.56 3.75 -8.30
N TYR A 313 4.53 2.99 -8.68
CA TYR A 313 4.20 1.73 -8.01
C TYR A 313 5.29 0.65 -8.17
N GLU A 314 5.90 0.55 -9.35
CA GLU A 314 7.00 -0.39 -9.60
C GLU A 314 8.22 -0.08 -8.73
N HIS A 315 8.59 1.20 -8.64
CA HIS A 315 9.66 1.65 -7.76
C HIS A 315 9.29 1.44 -6.29
N PHE A 316 8.04 1.73 -5.91
CA PHE A 316 7.55 1.56 -4.54
C PHE A 316 7.66 0.10 -4.11
N LEU A 317 7.18 -0.85 -4.92
CA LEU A 317 7.29 -2.27 -4.58
C LEU A 317 8.75 -2.74 -4.47
N SER A 318 9.62 -2.24 -5.34
CA SER A 318 11.05 -2.55 -5.29
C SER A 318 11.71 -2.04 -4.01
N ALA A 319 11.33 -0.84 -3.56
CA ALA A 319 11.85 -0.22 -2.35
C ALA A 319 11.19 -0.78 -1.08
N TYR A 320 9.90 -1.13 -1.12
CA TYR A 320 9.08 -1.57 0.01
C TYR A 320 9.37 -3.00 0.42
N ASP A 321 9.27 -3.96 -0.52
CA ASP A 321 9.55 -5.36 -0.23
C ASP A 321 9.81 -6.17 -1.51
N ASN A 322 11.10 -6.41 -1.79
CA ASN A 322 11.56 -7.27 -2.89
C ASN A 322 11.13 -8.74 -2.75
N GLU A 323 10.89 -9.23 -1.53
CA GLU A 323 10.39 -10.59 -1.28
C GLU A 323 8.87 -10.65 -1.45
N LEU A 324 8.12 -9.62 -1.06
CA LEU A 324 6.70 -9.47 -1.37
C LEU A 324 6.50 -9.48 -2.89
N ARG A 325 7.27 -8.70 -3.65
CA ARG A 325 7.25 -8.72 -5.13
C ARG A 325 7.40 -10.13 -5.71
N LYS A 326 8.28 -10.96 -5.15
CA LYS A 326 8.48 -12.37 -5.57
C LYS A 326 7.34 -13.28 -5.11
N LYS A 327 6.80 -13.06 -3.91
CA LYS A 327 5.75 -13.89 -3.29
C LYS A 327 4.35 -13.61 -3.83
N THR A 328 4.04 -12.36 -4.13
CA THR A 328 2.74 -11.91 -4.67
C THR A 328 2.61 -12.22 -6.16
N GLY A 329 3.75 -12.41 -6.86
CA GLY A 329 3.76 -12.71 -8.28
C GLY A 329 3.17 -11.58 -9.12
N SER A 330 3.15 -10.35 -8.60
CA SER A 330 2.78 -9.12 -9.33
C SER A 330 3.85 -8.82 -10.39
N TYR A 331 3.90 -9.66 -11.43
CA TYR A 331 4.67 -9.40 -12.62
C TYR A 331 3.90 -8.42 -13.48
N TYR A 332 4.49 -7.26 -13.71
CA TYR A 332 4.05 -6.35 -14.74
C TYR A 332 3.94 -7.12 -16.07
N THR A 333 2.74 -7.16 -16.64
CA THR A 333 2.53 -7.72 -17.97
C THR A 333 3.00 -6.69 -19.00
N PRO A 334 3.98 -7.02 -19.87
CA PRO A 334 4.47 -6.09 -20.88
C PRO A 334 3.32 -5.57 -21.77
N PRO A 335 3.28 -4.26 -22.10
CA PRO A 335 2.23 -3.66 -22.92
C PRO A 335 2.03 -4.40 -24.24
N GLU A 336 3.11 -4.86 -24.88
CA GLU A 336 3.05 -5.55 -26.17
C GLU A 336 2.24 -6.86 -26.06
N VAL A 337 2.33 -7.55 -24.93
CA VAL A 337 1.54 -8.76 -24.66
C VAL A 337 0.07 -8.39 -24.46
N VAL A 338 -0.20 -7.35 -23.67
CA VAL A 338 -1.58 -6.89 -23.41
C VAL A 338 -2.24 -6.42 -24.69
N THR A 339 -1.62 -5.50 -25.42
CA THR A 339 -2.13 -4.96 -26.69
C THR A 339 -2.41 -6.09 -27.69
N THR A 340 -1.50 -7.07 -27.80
CA THR A 340 -1.70 -8.21 -28.68
C THR A 340 -2.89 -9.08 -28.25
N MET A 341 -2.99 -9.42 -26.97
CA MET A 341 -4.08 -10.25 -26.45
C MET A 341 -5.44 -9.55 -26.59
N VAL A 342 -5.53 -8.26 -26.24
CA VAL A 342 -6.75 -7.46 -26.39
C VAL A 342 -7.16 -7.36 -27.85
N ARG A 343 -6.21 -7.09 -28.77
CA ARG A 343 -6.48 -7.09 -30.20
C ARG A 343 -7.03 -8.42 -30.69
N LEU A 344 -6.40 -9.53 -30.30
CA LEU A 344 -6.85 -10.87 -30.72
C LEU A 344 -8.27 -11.17 -30.22
N VAL A 345 -8.62 -10.75 -29.01
CA VAL A 345 -9.99 -10.86 -28.49
C VAL A 345 -10.96 -10.05 -29.35
N ASP A 346 -10.64 -8.79 -29.62
CA ASP A 346 -11.47 -7.90 -30.42
C ASP A 346 -11.69 -8.43 -31.84
N ASP A 347 -10.62 -8.87 -32.52
CA ASP A 347 -10.66 -9.47 -33.85
C ASP A 347 -11.56 -10.71 -33.87
N LEU A 348 -11.47 -11.56 -32.84
CA LEU A 348 -12.31 -12.74 -32.72
C LEU A 348 -13.78 -12.37 -32.55
N LEU A 349 -14.09 -11.42 -31.66
CA LEU A 349 -15.47 -10.95 -31.46
C LEU A 349 -16.07 -10.41 -32.77
N ARG A 350 -15.27 -9.74 -33.59
CA ARG A 350 -15.67 -9.19 -34.90
C ARG A 350 -15.79 -10.24 -36.01
N ASP A 351 -15.08 -11.37 -35.89
CA ASP A 351 -15.07 -12.44 -36.90
C ASP A 351 -16.49 -12.98 -37.14
N GLY A 352 -17.03 -12.72 -38.34
CA GLY A 352 -18.35 -13.16 -38.77
C GLY A 352 -18.53 -14.67 -38.84
N GLY A 353 -17.44 -15.44 -38.92
CA GLY A 353 -17.45 -16.89 -38.85
C GLY A 353 -17.53 -17.45 -37.42
N ARG A 354 -17.45 -16.59 -36.41
CA ARG A 354 -17.47 -16.98 -34.99
C ARG A 354 -18.54 -16.22 -34.22
N TYR A 355 -18.25 -14.95 -33.93
CA TYR A 355 -18.96 -14.15 -32.96
C TYR A 355 -19.83 -13.08 -33.63
N ALA A 356 -19.45 -12.61 -34.82
CA ALA A 356 -20.24 -11.67 -35.62
C ALA A 356 -20.70 -10.39 -34.86
N LEU A 357 -19.95 -9.98 -33.84
CA LEU A 357 -20.17 -8.75 -33.11
C LEU A 357 -19.35 -7.66 -33.78
N ALA A 358 -19.95 -6.93 -34.73
CA ALA A 358 -19.26 -5.94 -35.55
C ALA A 358 -18.48 -4.90 -34.73
N GLY A 359 -19.00 -4.50 -33.55
CA GLY A 359 -18.33 -3.58 -32.64
C GLY A 359 -17.20 -4.19 -31.80
N GLY A 360 -16.95 -5.50 -31.89
CA GLY A 360 -15.93 -6.18 -31.08
C GLY A 360 -16.11 -5.93 -29.59
N LEU A 361 -15.03 -5.52 -28.92
CA LEU A 361 -15.05 -5.10 -27.52
C LEU A 361 -15.91 -3.86 -27.26
N ALA A 362 -16.16 -3.01 -28.27
CA ALA A 362 -17.03 -1.83 -28.14
C ALA A 362 -18.53 -2.20 -28.15
N SER A 363 -18.89 -3.43 -28.53
CA SER A 363 -20.28 -3.89 -28.52
C SER A 363 -20.88 -3.87 -27.11
N PRO A 364 -22.12 -3.36 -26.92
CA PRO A 364 -22.79 -3.37 -25.62
C PRO A 364 -23.11 -4.80 -25.12
N ASP A 365 -23.11 -5.80 -26.01
CA ASP A 365 -23.36 -7.20 -25.67
C ASP A 365 -22.13 -7.92 -25.06
N VAL A 366 -20.99 -7.21 -24.93
CA VAL A 366 -19.73 -7.80 -24.46
C VAL A 366 -19.42 -7.35 -23.04
N THR A 367 -19.64 -8.24 -22.08
CA THR A 367 -19.17 -8.08 -20.70
C THR A 367 -17.81 -8.73 -20.51
N VAL A 368 -16.84 -7.97 -20.01
CA VAL A 368 -15.45 -8.41 -19.83
C VAL A 368 -15.12 -8.48 -18.34
N ALA A 369 -14.43 -9.54 -17.91
CA ALA A 369 -13.87 -9.63 -16.57
C ALA A 369 -12.37 -9.95 -16.59
N ASP A 370 -11.59 -9.20 -15.81
CA ASP A 370 -10.24 -9.57 -15.41
C ASP A 370 -10.27 -10.11 -13.96
N PRO A 371 -10.00 -11.40 -13.74
CA PRO A 371 -10.06 -12.02 -12.42
C PRO A 371 -8.83 -11.72 -11.54
N ALA A 372 -7.78 -11.12 -12.10
CA ALA A 372 -6.54 -10.80 -11.39
C ALA A 372 -5.93 -9.53 -12.00
N VAL A 373 -6.60 -8.40 -11.73
CA VAL A 373 -6.36 -7.10 -12.39
C VAL A 373 -4.93 -6.60 -12.23
N GLY A 374 -4.28 -6.89 -11.09
CA GLY A 374 -3.02 -6.29 -10.72
C GLY A 374 -3.16 -4.77 -10.73
N THR A 375 -2.30 -4.09 -11.50
CA THR A 375 -2.30 -2.63 -11.65
C THR A 375 -3.21 -2.12 -12.77
N GLY A 376 -4.10 -2.95 -13.34
CA GLY A 376 -5.12 -2.52 -14.29
C GLY A 376 -4.75 -2.60 -15.77
N THR A 377 -3.59 -3.18 -16.12
CA THR A 377 -3.04 -3.10 -17.48
C THR A 377 -3.98 -3.70 -18.55
N PHE A 378 -4.63 -4.83 -18.30
CA PHE A 378 -5.58 -5.42 -19.26
C PHE A 378 -6.83 -4.57 -19.44
N LEU A 379 -7.40 -4.05 -18.35
CA LEU A 379 -8.58 -3.19 -18.41
C LEU A 379 -8.30 -1.88 -19.15
N LEU A 380 -7.12 -1.28 -18.95
CA LEU A 380 -6.65 -0.12 -19.74
C LEU A 380 -6.56 -0.47 -21.22
N GLY A 381 -5.92 -1.60 -21.57
CA GLY A 381 -5.84 -2.06 -22.95
C GLY A 381 -7.22 -2.25 -23.60
N ILE A 382 -8.19 -2.78 -22.85
CA ILE A 382 -9.58 -2.91 -23.32
C ILE A 382 -10.20 -1.54 -23.60
N LEU A 383 -10.08 -0.57 -22.69
CA LEU A 383 -10.63 0.77 -22.89
C LEU A 383 -10.01 1.48 -24.10
N HIS A 384 -8.68 1.39 -24.27
CA HIS A 384 -8.01 1.91 -25.46
C HIS A 384 -8.55 1.26 -26.73
N ARG A 385 -8.70 -0.07 -26.76
CA ARG A 385 -9.24 -0.75 -27.93
C ARG A 385 -10.69 -0.33 -28.21
N ILE A 386 -11.51 -0.18 -27.18
CA ILE A 386 -12.88 0.32 -27.35
C ILE A 386 -12.86 1.73 -27.97
N ALA A 387 -11.97 2.61 -27.51
CA ALA A 387 -11.81 3.95 -28.07
C ALA A 387 -11.34 3.91 -29.53
N GLU A 388 -10.27 3.17 -29.84
CA GLU A 388 -9.73 3.00 -31.20
C GLU A 388 -10.79 2.48 -32.17
N THR A 389 -11.50 1.41 -31.79
CA THR A 389 -12.55 0.81 -32.60
C THR A 389 -13.72 1.77 -32.81
N THR A 390 -14.13 2.49 -31.76
CA THR A 390 -15.22 3.47 -31.85
C THR A 390 -14.84 4.65 -32.73
N GLU A 391 -13.62 5.17 -32.61
CA GLU A 391 -13.13 6.26 -33.43
C GLU A 391 -13.10 5.86 -34.91
N ALA A 392 -12.63 4.64 -35.21
CA ALA A 392 -12.59 4.11 -36.57
C ALA A 392 -14.00 3.89 -37.17
N ASP A 393 -14.93 3.35 -36.37
CA ASP A 393 -16.26 2.96 -36.85
C ASP A 393 -17.28 4.13 -36.81
N GLN A 394 -17.16 5.07 -35.86
CA GLN A 394 -18.17 6.10 -35.55
C GLN A 394 -17.61 7.52 -35.42
N GLY A 395 -16.29 7.70 -35.48
CA GLY A 395 -15.61 8.98 -35.36
C GLY A 395 -15.30 9.41 -33.91
N PRO A 396 -14.43 10.41 -33.73
CA PRO A 396 -13.88 10.80 -32.42
C PRO A 396 -14.94 11.31 -31.44
N GLY A 397 -16.03 11.92 -31.93
CA GLY A 397 -17.12 12.42 -31.09
C GLY A 397 -17.91 11.34 -30.36
N ALA A 398 -17.87 10.08 -30.82
CA ALA A 398 -18.56 8.96 -30.20
C ALA A 398 -17.75 8.29 -29.08
N VAL A 399 -16.43 8.46 -29.05
CA VAL A 399 -15.50 7.76 -28.14
C VAL A 399 -15.90 7.97 -26.69
N GLY A 400 -16.10 9.22 -26.27
CA GLY A 400 -16.42 9.53 -24.87
C GLY A 400 -17.70 8.86 -24.37
N ALA A 401 -18.75 8.85 -25.20
CA ALA A 401 -20.02 8.21 -24.85
C ALA A 401 -19.89 6.68 -24.76
N VAL A 402 -19.20 6.06 -25.72
CA VAL A 402 -19.03 4.58 -25.76
C VAL A 402 -18.10 4.10 -24.65
N VAL A 403 -16.99 4.80 -24.38
CA VAL A 403 -16.09 4.49 -23.27
C VAL A 403 -16.82 4.61 -21.94
N ARG A 404 -17.60 5.68 -21.73
CA ARG A 404 -18.42 5.83 -20.51
C ARG A 404 -19.40 4.67 -20.33
N ALA A 405 -20.11 4.28 -21.41
CA ALA A 405 -21.03 3.14 -21.36
C ALA A 405 -20.32 1.79 -21.13
N ALA A 406 -19.06 1.65 -21.57
CA ALA A 406 -18.29 0.44 -21.35
C ALA A 406 -17.93 0.20 -19.88
N LEU A 407 -17.88 1.23 -19.04
CA LEU A 407 -17.52 1.11 -17.62
C LEU A 407 -18.50 0.21 -16.85
N ASP A 408 -19.76 0.15 -17.29
CA ASP A 408 -20.77 -0.72 -16.69
C ASP A 408 -20.56 -2.20 -17.01
N ARG A 409 -19.66 -2.56 -17.95
CA ARG A 409 -19.45 -3.93 -18.42
C ARG A 409 -17.99 -4.38 -18.42
N VAL A 410 -17.07 -3.55 -17.91
CA VAL A 410 -15.66 -3.85 -17.73
C VAL A 410 -15.40 -4.07 -16.24
N ILE A 411 -15.18 -5.32 -15.85
CA ILE A 411 -15.13 -5.77 -14.45
C ILE A 411 -13.72 -6.20 -14.08
N GLY A 412 -13.29 -5.87 -12.88
CA GLY A 412 -12.00 -6.29 -12.34
C GLY A 412 -12.05 -6.77 -10.90
N PHE A 413 -11.35 -7.87 -10.63
CA PHE A 413 -11.10 -8.37 -9.27
C PHE A 413 -9.61 -8.32 -8.96
N GLU A 414 -9.26 -7.79 -7.79
CA GLU A 414 -7.89 -7.81 -7.28
C GLU A 414 -7.90 -8.16 -5.81
N LEU A 415 -6.99 -9.05 -5.42
CA LEU A 415 -6.87 -9.50 -4.04
C LEU A 415 -6.17 -8.44 -3.18
N GLN A 416 -5.15 -7.77 -3.71
CA GLN A 416 -4.29 -6.87 -2.95
C GLN A 416 -4.74 -5.41 -3.08
N PHE A 417 -4.80 -4.71 -1.94
CA PHE A 417 -5.23 -3.32 -1.92
C PHE A 417 -4.30 -2.37 -2.70
N GLY A 418 -2.98 -2.54 -2.60
CA GLY A 418 -1.99 -1.72 -3.31
C GLY A 418 -2.17 -1.73 -4.83
N PRO A 419 -2.10 -2.90 -5.51
CA PRO A 419 -2.37 -3.01 -6.94
C PRO A 419 -3.77 -2.50 -7.32
N PHE A 420 -4.80 -2.82 -6.52
CA PHE A 420 -6.16 -2.33 -6.73
C PHE A 420 -6.23 -0.80 -6.76
N ALA A 421 -5.59 -0.12 -5.80
CA ALA A 421 -5.59 1.34 -5.71
C ALA A 421 -4.93 1.97 -6.95
N VAL A 422 -3.81 1.39 -7.39
CA VAL A 422 -3.11 1.81 -8.60
C VAL A 422 -3.95 1.56 -9.86
N ALA A 423 -4.62 0.41 -9.95
CA ALA A 423 -5.52 0.11 -11.06
C ALA A 423 -6.66 1.14 -11.14
N GLN A 424 -7.29 1.46 -10.01
CA GLN A 424 -8.37 2.45 -9.94
C GLN A 424 -7.89 3.84 -10.40
N LEU A 425 -6.74 4.30 -9.92
CA LEU A 425 -6.17 5.59 -10.31
C LEU A 425 -5.83 5.66 -11.80
N ARG A 426 -5.17 4.63 -12.33
CA ARG A 426 -4.80 4.57 -13.75
C ARG A 426 -6.03 4.53 -14.63
N LEU A 427 -7.03 3.70 -14.29
CA LEU A 427 -8.27 3.60 -15.03
C LEU A 427 -9.08 4.90 -14.99
N LEU A 428 -9.14 5.58 -13.84
CA LEU A 428 -9.82 6.87 -13.74
C LEU A 428 -9.14 7.93 -14.61
N ALA A 429 -7.81 8.04 -14.52
CA ALA A 429 -7.04 8.98 -15.34
C ALA A 429 -7.24 8.73 -16.84
N GLU A 430 -7.21 7.45 -17.24
CA GLU A 430 -7.44 7.04 -18.63
C GLU A 430 -8.85 7.38 -19.11
N VAL A 431 -9.87 7.09 -18.30
CA VAL A 431 -11.26 7.40 -18.66
C VAL A 431 -11.46 8.91 -18.79
N VAL A 432 -10.90 9.70 -17.88
CA VAL A 432 -10.95 11.18 -17.99
C VAL A 432 -10.31 11.63 -19.30
N ASP A 433 -9.15 11.08 -19.66
CA ASP A 433 -8.47 11.46 -20.90
C ASP A 433 -9.25 11.04 -22.15
N LEU A 434 -9.78 9.81 -22.21
CA LEU A 434 -10.55 9.31 -23.35
C LEU A 434 -11.91 9.99 -23.50
N THR A 435 -12.55 10.36 -22.39
CA THR A 435 -13.91 10.94 -22.40
C THR A 435 -13.93 12.46 -22.39
N LYS A 436 -12.81 13.10 -22.00
CA LYS A 436 -12.72 14.54 -21.71
C LYS A 436 -13.78 15.03 -20.71
N ALA A 437 -14.28 14.13 -19.87
CA ALA A 437 -15.30 14.42 -18.87
C ALA A 437 -14.67 14.71 -17.49
N ASP A 438 -15.38 15.46 -16.67
CA ASP A 438 -15.01 15.66 -15.28
C ASP A 438 -15.08 14.35 -14.51
N ALA A 439 -14.04 14.05 -13.73
CA ALA A 439 -13.93 12.80 -12.96
C ALA A 439 -15.13 12.56 -12.04
N GLU A 440 -15.71 13.62 -11.46
CA GLU A 440 -16.87 13.56 -10.57
C GLU A 440 -18.15 13.09 -11.27
N THR A 441 -18.22 13.21 -12.59
CA THR A 441 -19.40 12.85 -13.38
C THR A 441 -19.33 11.43 -13.96
N LEU A 442 -18.19 10.76 -13.79
CA LEU A 442 -17.97 9.41 -14.31
C LEU A 442 -18.71 8.38 -13.46
N PRO A 443 -19.26 7.32 -14.09
CA PRO A 443 -19.80 6.20 -13.33
C PRO A 443 -18.67 5.51 -12.54
N SER A 444 -19.03 4.90 -11.41
CA SER A 444 -18.06 4.16 -10.60
C SER A 444 -17.47 2.99 -11.38
N LEU A 445 -16.14 2.87 -11.33
CA LEU A 445 -15.45 1.72 -11.91
C LEU A 445 -15.91 0.42 -11.23
N ARG A 446 -16.18 -0.62 -12.03
CA ARG A 446 -16.53 -1.97 -11.53
C ARG A 446 -15.28 -2.77 -11.12
N LEU A 447 -14.48 -2.18 -10.24
CA LEU A 447 -13.28 -2.78 -9.64
C LEU A 447 -13.58 -3.16 -8.19
N TYR A 448 -13.16 -4.37 -7.80
CA TYR A 448 -13.44 -4.91 -6.48
C TYR A 448 -12.18 -5.47 -5.81
N VAL A 449 -11.98 -5.13 -4.53
CA VAL A 449 -11.00 -5.81 -3.66
C VAL A 449 -11.63 -7.12 -3.22
N ALA A 450 -11.30 -8.22 -3.89
CA ALA A 450 -11.91 -9.53 -3.66
C ALA A 450 -11.02 -10.66 -4.17
N ASP A 451 -11.09 -11.81 -3.50
CA ASP A 451 -10.56 -13.06 -4.03
C ASP A 451 -11.56 -13.66 -5.04
N THR A 452 -11.10 -13.81 -6.28
CA THR A 452 -11.86 -14.45 -7.37
C THR A 452 -12.22 -15.91 -7.04
N LEU A 453 -11.33 -16.63 -6.36
CA LEU A 453 -11.48 -18.05 -6.03
C LEU A 453 -12.19 -18.29 -4.69
N ASP A 454 -12.49 -17.22 -3.92
CA ASP A 454 -13.26 -17.33 -2.68
C ASP A 454 -14.72 -17.68 -2.94
N ASN A 455 -15.30 -18.44 -2.02
CA ASN A 455 -16.65 -19.01 -2.14
C ASN A 455 -17.66 -17.90 -2.35
N PRO A 456 -18.31 -17.85 -3.53
CA PRO A 456 -19.19 -16.77 -3.82
C PRO A 456 -20.43 -16.83 -2.94
N ASP A 457 -20.85 -17.98 -2.37
CA ASP A 457 -22.08 -18.16 -1.57
C ASP A 457 -21.93 -17.77 -0.09
N GLU A 458 -20.72 -17.45 0.35
CA GLU A 458 -20.47 -17.02 1.73
C GLU A 458 -20.75 -15.52 1.89
N ASP A 459 -21.94 -15.21 2.39
CA ASP A 459 -22.28 -13.88 2.89
C ASP A 459 -22.15 -13.89 4.43
N HIS A 460 -21.35 -12.98 4.99
CA HIS A 460 -21.18 -12.89 6.45
C HIS A 460 -22.44 -12.26 7.08
N GLU A 461 -23.08 -12.97 8.02
CA GLU A 461 -24.36 -12.56 8.62
C GLU A 461 -24.27 -11.32 9.53
N TRP A 462 -23.07 -11.01 10.05
CA TRP A 462 -22.85 -9.84 10.90
C TRP A 462 -21.70 -8.99 10.37
N ILE A 463 -22.02 -7.74 10.00
CA ILE A 463 -21.07 -6.73 9.51
C ILE A 463 -21.26 -5.48 10.38
N PRO A 464 -20.23 -5.00 11.09
CA PRO A 464 -20.30 -3.71 11.78
C PRO A 464 -20.64 -2.59 10.79
N LYS A 465 -21.51 -1.65 11.17
CA LYS A 465 -21.99 -0.57 10.28
C LYS A 465 -20.86 0.24 9.64
N MET A 466 -19.72 0.36 10.31
CA MET A 466 -18.55 1.05 9.76
C MET A 466 -18.06 0.39 8.45
N PHE A 467 -18.13 -0.94 8.35
CA PHE A 467 -17.69 -1.70 7.18
C PHE A 467 -18.75 -1.88 6.09
N ALA A 468 -19.94 -1.28 6.23
CA ALA A 468 -21.02 -1.44 5.27
C ALA A 468 -20.60 -1.21 3.80
N PRO A 469 -19.78 -0.20 3.46
CA PRO A 469 -19.35 0.02 2.07
C PRO A 469 -18.43 -1.08 1.53
N LEU A 470 -17.55 -1.61 2.37
CA LEU A 470 -16.65 -2.70 2.01
C LEU A 470 -17.43 -4.01 1.84
N ALA A 471 -18.38 -4.27 2.73
CA ALA A 471 -19.30 -5.39 2.61
C ALA A 471 -20.21 -5.29 1.39
N GLU A 472 -20.67 -4.08 1.02
CA GLU A 472 -21.43 -3.86 -0.21
C GLU A 472 -20.56 -4.15 -1.44
N SER A 473 -19.30 -3.71 -1.44
CA SER A 473 -18.32 -4.03 -2.49
C SER A 473 -18.14 -5.55 -2.63
N ARG A 474 -17.92 -6.27 -1.52
CA ARG A 474 -17.82 -7.75 -1.53
C ARG A 474 -19.11 -8.41 -1.99
N LYS A 475 -20.27 -7.93 -1.54
CA LYS A 475 -21.58 -8.46 -1.96
C LYS A 475 -21.78 -8.31 -3.47
N LYS A 476 -21.43 -7.15 -4.04
CA LYS A 476 -21.43 -6.92 -5.49
C LYS A 476 -20.45 -7.87 -6.20
N ALA A 477 -19.24 -8.02 -5.68
CA ALA A 477 -18.26 -8.96 -6.22
C ALA A 477 -18.79 -10.41 -6.22
N ASN A 478 -19.37 -10.86 -5.10
CA ASN A 478 -20.00 -12.17 -4.97
C ASN A 478 -21.17 -12.33 -5.94
N GLN A 479 -22.04 -11.33 -6.09
CA GLN A 479 -23.13 -11.35 -7.06
C GLN A 479 -22.62 -11.54 -8.49
N ILE A 480 -21.55 -10.83 -8.88
CA ILE A 480 -20.92 -11.01 -10.20
C ILE A 480 -20.36 -12.42 -10.35
N LYS A 481 -19.64 -12.92 -9.35
CA LYS A 481 -19.09 -14.29 -9.34
C LYS A 481 -20.21 -15.34 -9.49
N ARG A 482 -21.34 -15.17 -8.78
CA ARG A 482 -22.50 -16.10 -8.81
C ARG A 482 -23.24 -16.06 -10.15
N SER A 483 -23.76 -14.90 -10.54
CA SER A 483 -24.89 -14.86 -11.49
C SER A 483 -24.69 -13.97 -12.70
N GLU A 484 -23.76 -13.02 -12.69
CA GLU A 484 -23.60 -12.12 -13.83
C GLU A 484 -22.99 -12.85 -15.05
N PRO A 485 -23.61 -12.77 -16.24
CA PRO A 485 -23.04 -13.33 -17.45
C PRO A 485 -21.78 -12.59 -17.88
N ILE A 486 -20.70 -13.34 -18.13
CA ILE A 486 -19.43 -12.81 -18.62
C ILE A 486 -19.17 -13.38 -20.02
N THR A 487 -18.98 -12.49 -20.99
CA THR A 487 -18.70 -12.79 -22.40
C THR A 487 -17.23 -13.14 -22.57
N VAL A 488 -16.34 -12.31 -22.00
CA VAL A 488 -14.89 -12.44 -22.12
C VAL A 488 -14.25 -12.48 -20.75
N VAL A 489 -13.36 -13.45 -20.53
CA VAL A 489 -12.40 -13.39 -19.42
C VAL A 489 -11.00 -13.22 -20.00
N ILE A 490 -10.27 -12.20 -19.53
CA ILE A 490 -8.91 -11.90 -19.99
C ILE A 490 -8.07 -11.38 -18.82
N GLY A 491 -6.82 -11.82 -18.72
CA GLY A 491 -5.91 -11.35 -17.69
C GLY A 491 -4.62 -12.16 -17.60
N ASN A 492 -3.78 -11.82 -16.61
CA ASN A 492 -2.56 -12.56 -16.28
C ASN A 492 -2.68 -13.15 -14.86
N PRO A 493 -3.23 -14.38 -14.72
CA PRO A 493 -3.45 -14.97 -13.41
C PRO A 493 -2.13 -15.34 -12.72
N PRO A 494 -2.11 -15.37 -11.38
CA PRO A 494 -0.91 -15.66 -10.61
C PRO A 494 -0.43 -17.11 -10.81
N TYR A 495 0.89 -17.31 -10.81
CA TYR A 495 1.53 -18.62 -10.93
C TYR A 495 2.08 -19.10 -9.58
N LYS A 496 1.68 -20.32 -9.19
CA LYS A 496 2.25 -21.00 -8.03
C LYS A 496 2.08 -22.51 -8.17
N GLU A 497 3.20 -23.24 -8.25
CA GLU A 497 3.15 -24.70 -8.23
C GLU A 497 2.78 -25.24 -6.85
N LYS A 498 2.28 -26.48 -6.82
CA LYS A 498 1.87 -27.17 -5.58
C LYS A 498 0.84 -26.35 -4.79
N ALA A 499 -0.09 -25.72 -5.50
CA ALA A 499 -1.12 -24.83 -4.94
C ALA A 499 -2.36 -25.58 -4.43
N LYS A 500 -2.27 -26.89 -4.15
CA LYS A 500 -3.39 -27.66 -3.61
C LYS A 500 -3.93 -27.02 -2.33
N GLY A 501 -5.24 -26.90 -2.23
CA GLY A 501 -5.96 -26.21 -1.15
C GLY A 501 -6.11 -24.71 -1.35
N ARG A 502 -5.52 -24.12 -2.41
CA ARG A 502 -5.62 -22.68 -2.71
C ARG A 502 -6.57 -22.36 -3.85
N GLY A 503 -7.29 -23.36 -4.39
CA GLY A 503 -8.28 -23.15 -5.44
C GLY A 503 -9.65 -22.70 -4.94
N GLY A 504 -9.83 -22.52 -3.63
CA GLY A 504 -11.09 -22.11 -3.01
C GLY A 504 -12.27 -22.95 -3.48
N TRP A 505 -13.40 -22.32 -3.83
CA TRP A 505 -14.60 -23.03 -4.26
C TRP A 505 -14.42 -23.74 -5.61
N VAL A 506 -13.47 -23.29 -6.45
CA VAL A 506 -13.15 -23.98 -7.71
C VAL A 506 -12.61 -25.39 -7.42
N GLU A 507 -11.83 -25.54 -6.36
CA GLU A 507 -11.25 -26.81 -5.92
C GLU A 507 -12.18 -27.60 -4.98
N GLN A 508 -12.92 -26.91 -4.11
CA GLN A 508 -13.68 -27.54 -3.02
C GLN A 508 -15.19 -27.65 -3.29
N GLY A 509 -15.72 -26.83 -4.19
CA GLY A 509 -17.17 -26.67 -4.41
C GLY A 509 -17.81 -25.74 -3.38
N THR A 510 -19.11 -25.58 -3.48
CA THR A 510 -19.97 -24.91 -2.49
C THR A 510 -21.02 -25.89 -1.98
N LYS A 511 -21.96 -25.43 -1.13
CA LYS A 511 -23.11 -26.25 -0.71
C LYS A 511 -24.02 -26.65 -1.89
N THR A 512 -24.04 -25.85 -2.95
CA THR A 512 -24.99 -25.97 -4.07
C THR A 512 -24.30 -26.32 -5.39
N VAL A 513 -22.97 -26.13 -5.49
CA VAL A 513 -22.20 -26.35 -6.72
C VAL A 513 -21.05 -27.30 -6.47
N ASP A 514 -21.02 -28.41 -7.21
CA ASP A 514 -19.88 -29.33 -7.22
C ASP A 514 -18.59 -28.63 -7.64
N ALA A 515 -17.46 -29.00 -7.02
CA ALA A 515 -16.15 -28.42 -7.31
C ALA A 515 -15.83 -28.42 -8.82
N PRO A 516 -15.79 -27.25 -9.49
CA PRO A 516 -15.53 -27.16 -10.93
C PRO A 516 -14.26 -27.90 -11.35
N PHE A 517 -13.21 -27.86 -10.54
CA PHE A 517 -11.90 -28.46 -10.82
C PHE A 517 -11.96 -29.99 -11.01
N LYS A 518 -12.95 -30.68 -10.41
CA LYS A 518 -13.14 -32.13 -10.60
C LYS A 518 -13.27 -32.51 -12.08
N ALA A 519 -13.90 -31.66 -12.90
CA ALA A 519 -14.09 -31.90 -14.33
C ALA A 519 -12.78 -31.81 -15.15
N TRP A 520 -11.70 -31.26 -14.58
CA TRP A 520 -10.39 -31.16 -15.22
C TRP A 520 -9.41 -32.22 -14.73
N MET A 521 -9.84 -33.09 -13.80
CA MET A 521 -9.03 -34.22 -13.37
C MET A 521 -9.03 -35.30 -14.47
N PRO A 522 -7.85 -35.81 -14.89
CA PRO A 522 -7.79 -36.85 -15.89
C PRO A 522 -8.49 -38.12 -15.37
N PRO A 523 -9.26 -38.81 -16.22
CA PRO A 523 -9.83 -40.10 -15.87
C PRO A 523 -8.76 -41.12 -15.47
N LYS A 524 -9.11 -42.03 -14.55
CA LYS A 524 -8.13 -43.01 -14.01
C LYS A 524 -7.61 -43.94 -15.11
N GLU A 525 -8.46 -44.30 -16.05
CA GLU A 525 -8.19 -45.15 -17.21
C GLU A 525 -7.10 -44.61 -18.14
N TRP A 526 -6.78 -43.31 -18.10
CA TRP A 526 -5.70 -42.73 -18.90
C TRP A 526 -4.31 -43.03 -18.33
N GLY A 527 -4.21 -43.52 -17.08
CA GLY A 527 -2.93 -43.90 -16.48
C GLY A 527 -1.98 -42.74 -16.16
N VAL A 528 -2.43 -41.48 -16.30
CA VAL A 528 -1.60 -40.27 -16.11
C VAL A 528 -1.71 -39.65 -14.72
N GLY A 529 -2.22 -40.38 -13.73
CA GLY A 529 -2.48 -39.87 -12.37
C GLY A 529 -1.24 -39.27 -11.68
N ALA A 530 -0.04 -39.77 -11.98
CA ALA A 530 1.23 -39.23 -11.46
C ALA A 530 1.51 -37.78 -11.90
N HIS A 531 0.94 -37.35 -13.03
CA HIS A 531 1.08 -36.00 -13.59
C HIS A 531 -0.03 -35.04 -13.17
N ALA A 532 -1.14 -35.55 -12.62
CA ALA A 532 -2.26 -34.75 -12.14
C ALA A 532 -1.86 -33.68 -11.11
N LYS A 533 -0.77 -33.92 -10.36
CA LYS A 533 -0.18 -32.95 -9.42
C LYS A 533 0.17 -31.60 -10.06
N HIS A 534 0.48 -31.56 -11.36
CA HIS A 534 0.82 -30.32 -12.07
C HIS A 534 -0.40 -29.45 -12.36
N LEU A 535 -1.61 -30.01 -12.30
CA LEU A 535 -2.87 -29.26 -12.43
C LEU A 535 -3.17 -28.43 -11.17
N TYR A 536 -2.58 -28.79 -10.02
CA TYR A 536 -2.65 -28.01 -8.79
C TYR A 536 -1.68 -26.82 -8.86
N ASN A 537 -1.97 -25.90 -9.78
CA ASN A 537 -1.29 -24.63 -9.93
C ASN A 537 -2.32 -23.50 -9.92
N LEU A 538 -1.97 -22.38 -9.30
CA LEU A 538 -2.90 -21.27 -9.10
C LEU A 538 -3.50 -20.77 -10.42
N TYR A 539 -2.71 -20.61 -11.48
CA TYR A 539 -3.23 -20.18 -12.78
C TYR A 539 -4.29 -21.16 -13.33
N VAL A 540 -4.17 -22.46 -13.06
CA VAL A 540 -5.13 -23.48 -13.54
C VAL A 540 -6.48 -23.31 -12.83
N TYR A 541 -6.51 -22.90 -11.56
CA TYR A 541 -7.76 -22.58 -10.87
C TYR A 541 -8.43 -21.35 -11.48
N PHE A 542 -7.67 -20.31 -11.81
CA PHE A 542 -8.19 -19.13 -12.51
C PHE A 542 -8.70 -19.49 -13.91
N TRP A 543 -7.98 -20.34 -14.65
CA TRP A 543 -8.42 -20.86 -15.94
C TRP A 543 -9.73 -21.64 -15.80
N ARG A 544 -9.86 -22.44 -14.73
CA ARG A 544 -11.08 -23.21 -14.46
C ARG A 544 -12.25 -22.32 -14.07
N TRP A 545 -12.01 -21.31 -13.24
CA TRP A 545 -12.98 -20.27 -12.90
C TRP A 545 -13.48 -19.55 -14.15
N ALA A 546 -12.55 -19.10 -15.00
CA ALA A 546 -12.86 -18.44 -16.26
C ALA A 546 -13.70 -19.34 -17.16
N ALA A 547 -13.28 -20.59 -17.36
CA ALA A 547 -14.03 -21.56 -18.14
C ALA A 547 -15.41 -21.87 -17.53
N TRP A 548 -15.56 -21.83 -16.21
CA TRP A 548 -16.86 -21.98 -15.57
C TRP A 548 -17.74 -20.74 -15.79
N LYS A 549 -17.23 -19.52 -15.57
CA LYS A 549 -17.99 -18.28 -15.82
C LYS A 549 -18.43 -18.14 -17.27
N VAL A 550 -17.52 -18.47 -18.18
CA VAL A 550 -17.69 -18.33 -19.61
C VAL A 550 -18.46 -19.52 -20.16
N PHE A 551 -18.29 -20.77 -19.72
CA PHE A 551 -18.95 -21.93 -20.39
C PHE A 551 -19.86 -22.77 -19.49
N GLY A 552 -19.81 -22.64 -18.16
CA GLY A 552 -20.34 -23.65 -17.24
C GLY A 552 -21.22 -23.19 -16.06
N GLY A 553 -21.43 -21.89 -15.83
CA GLY A 553 -22.36 -21.40 -14.80
C GLY A 553 -23.81 -21.69 -15.19
N ALA A 554 -24.66 -22.02 -14.20
CA ALA A 554 -26.07 -22.42 -14.35
C ALA A 554 -26.83 -21.64 -15.44
N PRO A 555 -27.79 -22.28 -16.15
CA PRO A 555 -28.54 -21.64 -17.22
C PRO A 555 -29.16 -20.34 -16.71
N VAL A 556 -29.10 -19.30 -17.56
CA VAL A 556 -29.82 -18.04 -17.39
C VAL A 556 -31.25 -18.39 -16.94
N LEU A 557 -31.60 -18.06 -15.69
CA LEU A 557 -32.92 -18.39 -15.15
C LEU A 557 -34.01 -17.71 -16.00
N PRO A 558 -35.08 -18.43 -16.37
CA PRO A 558 -36.21 -17.84 -17.07
C PRO A 558 -36.96 -16.90 -16.13
N GLY A 559 -36.97 -15.59 -16.44
CA GLY A 559 -37.63 -14.60 -15.58
C GLY A 559 -37.30 -13.13 -15.81
N ALA A 560 -36.48 -12.77 -16.80
CA ALA A 560 -36.44 -11.37 -17.25
C ALA A 560 -37.82 -10.98 -17.82
N PRO A 561 -38.42 -9.87 -17.38
CA PRO A 561 -39.80 -9.55 -17.73
C PRO A 561 -39.93 -9.24 -19.23
N GLY A 562 -40.64 -10.11 -19.94
CA GLY A 562 -41.47 -9.81 -21.10
C GLY A 562 -40.78 -9.21 -22.34
N GLY A 563 -40.22 -10.07 -23.19
CA GLY A 563 -39.93 -9.77 -24.59
C GLY A 563 -39.60 -11.05 -25.34
N GLY A 564 -40.58 -11.61 -26.05
CA GLY A 564 -40.51 -12.97 -26.60
C GLY A 564 -39.39 -13.19 -27.62
N GLY A 565 -38.81 -14.39 -27.57
CA GLY A 565 -38.16 -15.07 -28.69
C GLY A 565 -36.81 -14.50 -29.18
N THR A 566 -35.80 -15.38 -29.21
CA THR A 566 -34.57 -15.31 -30.03
C THR A 566 -33.32 -14.56 -29.53
N GLN A 567 -33.34 -13.84 -28.40
CA GLN A 567 -32.12 -13.14 -27.91
C GLN A 567 -31.31 -13.95 -26.89
N GLY A 568 -31.94 -14.83 -26.09
CA GLY A 568 -31.28 -15.63 -25.06
C GLY A 568 -30.33 -16.72 -25.58
N ASP A 569 -30.62 -17.31 -26.74
CA ASP A 569 -29.77 -18.34 -27.36
C ASP A 569 -28.55 -17.76 -28.08
N ARG A 570 -28.59 -16.48 -28.51
CA ARG A 570 -27.45 -15.85 -29.22
C ARG A 570 -26.27 -15.57 -28.30
N LEU A 571 -26.50 -15.31 -27.00
CA LEU A 571 -25.44 -14.97 -26.03
C LEU A 571 -24.62 -16.18 -25.52
N LEU A 572 -25.07 -17.42 -25.77
CA LEU A 572 -24.29 -18.64 -25.47
C LEU A 572 -23.17 -18.86 -26.50
N HIS A 573 -23.34 -18.36 -27.72
CA HIS A 573 -22.35 -18.48 -28.80
C HIS A 573 -21.24 -17.44 -28.72
N HIS A 574 -21.29 -16.50 -27.76
CA HIS A 574 -20.37 -15.38 -27.71
C HIS A 574 -19.37 -15.36 -26.56
N ARG A 575 -18.70 -16.47 -26.31
CA ARG A 575 -17.91 -16.65 -25.09
C ARG A 575 -16.46 -17.08 -25.37
N CYS A 576 -15.47 -16.34 -24.87
CA CYS A 576 -14.05 -16.63 -25.09
C CYS A 576 -13.17 -16.31 -23.87
N TRP A 577 -12.04 -17.02 -23.73
CA TRP A 577 -11.12 -16.84 -22.61
C TRP A 577 -9.66 -16.84 -23.09
N PHE A 578 -8.89 -15.85 -22.63
CA PHE A 578 -7.47 -15.67 -22.97
C PHE A 578 -6.65 -15.44 -21.70
N SER A 579 -5.50 -16.11 -21.62
CA SER A 579 -4.59 -15.96 -20.48
C SER A 579 -3.14 -16.04 -20.92
N GLN A 580 -2.30 -15.20 -20.33
CA GLN A 580 -0.86 -15.31 -20.47
C GLN A 580 -0.35 -16.50 -19.63
N ARG A 581 0.51 -17.34 -20.23
CA ARG A 581 1.32 -18.31 -19.48
C ARG A 581 2.68 -17.65 -19.16
N PRO A 582 3.15 -17.65 -17.90
CA PRO A 582 4.53 -17.27 -17.62
C PRO A 582 5.48 -18.22 -18.36
N ARG A 583 6.47 -17.68 -19.09
CA ARG A 583 7.48 -18.53 -19.74
C ARG A 583 8.27 -19.29 -18.68
N PHE A 584 8.50 -20.57 -18.97
CA PHE A 584 9.55 -21.36 -18.35
C PHE A 584 10.89 -20.62 -18.52
N ARG A 585 11.64 -20.42 -17.43
CA ARG A 585 13.10 -20.32 -17.58
C ARG A 585 13.56 -21.68 -18.09
N GLU A 586 13.87 -21.76 -19.39
CA GLU A 586 14.77 -22.80 -19.88
C GLU A 586 16.09 -22.69 -19.10
N ASP A 587 16.60 -23.83 -18.66
CA ASP A 587 17.91 -23.97 -18.06
C ASP A 587 18.98 -23.28 -18.92
N ALA A 588 19.42 -22.09 -18.48
CA ALA A 588 20.66 -21.46 -18.92
C ALA A 588 21.90 -22.20 -18.37
N ARG A 589 21.92 -23.53 -18.53
CA ARG A 589 23.09 -24.40 -18.33
C ARG A 589 23.11 -25.51 -19.38
N ARG A 590 23.24 -25.12 -20.66
CA ARG A 590 23.95 -25.95 -21.63
C ARG A 590 25.32 -25.32 -21.87
N PRO A 591 26.44 -25.98 -21.54
CA PRO A 591 27.74 -25.51 -21.98
C PRO A 591 27.79 -25.60 -23.51
N ALA A 592 28.35 -24.57 -24.14
CA ALA A 592 28.55 -24.50 -25.58
C ALA A 592 29.26 -25.77 -26.10
N PRO A 593 28.89 -26.30 -27.28
CA PRO A 593 29.64 -27.39 -27.89
C PRO A 593 31.06 -26.89 -28.17
N ARG A 594 32.06 -27.57 -27.58
CA ARG A 594 33.45 -27.37 -27.95
C ARG A 594 33.60 -27.83 -29.41
N HIS A 595 33.90 -26.88 -30.30
CA HIS A 595 34.43 -27.19 -31.61
C HIS A 595 35.76 -27.95 -31.44
N ARG A 596 35.83 -29.13 -32.06
CA ARG A 596 37.05 -29.64 -32.68
C ARG A 596 36.83 -29.62 -34.19
#